data_AF-A0A528H5A2-F1
#
_entry.id   AF-A0A528H5A2-F1
#
_cell.length_a   1.000
_cell.length_b   1.000
_cell.length_c   1.000
_cell.angle_alpha   90.00
_cell.angle_beta   90.00
_cell.angle_gamma   90.00
#
_symmetry.space_group_name_H-M   'P 1'
#
loop_
_entity.id
_entity.type
_entity.pdbx_description
1 polymer ?
#
loop_
_entity_poly.entity_id
_entity_poly.type
_entity_poly.pdbx_seq_one_letter_code
_entity_poly.pdbx_strand_id
1 'polypeptide(L)'
;VWHYLTFDLLFPALLSLTLVSLILATGRRLKTFRALSAQFQSLFAFVLVLPYMLADYAQNIAVARLLSDFLSANPDSLSFASALIVIKFALLTIPVIVIAVFQLMGQKQR
;
A
#
# COMPACT_ATOMS: atom_id res chain seq x y z
N VAL A 1 -0.18 9.73 -23.63
CA VAL A 1 -1.08 9.37 -22.51
C VAL A 1 -0.97 7.90 -22.11
N TRP A 2 -0.92 6.92 -23.04
CA TRP A 2 -0.84 5.48 -22.75
C TRP A 2 0.40 4.94 -22.02
N HIS A 3 1.54 5.65 -22.03
CA HIS A 3 2.75 5.20 -21.34
C HIS A 3 2.64 5.28 -19.80
N TYR A 4 1.72 6.07 -19.25
CA TYR A 4 1.53 6.18 -17.80
C TYR A 4 0.67 5.05 -17.22
N LEU A 5 -0.27 4.51 -18.00
CA LEU A 5 -1.22 3.50 -17.51
C LEU A 5 -0.53 2.23 -17.00
N THR A 6 0.55 1.78 -17.67
CA THR A 6 1.30 0.59 -17.25
C THR A 6 2.06 0.84 -15.95
N PHE A 7 2.68 2.02 -15.80
CA PHE A 7 3.39 2.38 -14.57
C PHE A 7 2.42 2.59 -13.40
N ASP A 8 1.29 3.26 -13.66
CA ASP A 8 0.23 3.48 -12.66
C ASP A 8 -0.41 2.17 -12.18
N LEU A 9 -0.31 1.10 -12.96
CA LEU A 9 -0.76 -0.23 -12.57
C LEU A 9 0.34 -1.06 -11.89
N LEU A 10 1.57 -0.99 -12.40
CA LEU A 10 2.68 -1.81 -11.91
C LEU A 10 3.28 -1.30 -10.61
N PHE A 11 3.45 0.02 -10.43
CA PHE A 11 4.08 0.58 -9.23
C PHE A 11 3.32 0.24 -7.94
N PRO A 12 1.98 0.40 -7.87
CA PRO A 12 1.24 0.01 -6.67
C PRO A 12 1.40 -1.48 -6.34
N ALA A 13 1.41 -2.35 -7.36
CA ALA A 13 1.62 -3.79 -7.16
C ALA A 13 3.03 -4.10 -6.64
N LEU A 14 4.08 -3.54 -7.27
CA LEU A 14 5.46 -3.78 -6.87
C LEU A 14 5.75 -3.24 -5.47
N LEU A 15 5.28 -2.04 -5.15
CA LEU A 15 5.44 -1.47 -3.82
C LEU A 15 4.66 -2.29 -2.78
N SER A 16 3.43 -2.71 -3.09
CA SER A 16 2.65 -3.56 -2.19
C SER A 16 3.30 -4.92 -1.94
N LEU A 17 3.80 -5.58 -2.98
CA LEU A 17 4.58 -6.82 -2.86
C LEU A 17 5.85 -6.62 -2.02
N THR A 18 6.52 -5.49 -2.20
CA THR A 18 7.70 -5.13 -1.41
C THR A 18 7.34 -4.94 0.06
N LEU A 19 6.27 -4.22 0.37
CA LEU A 19 5.79 -4.01 1.74
C LEU A 19 5.40 -5.34 2.40
N VAL A 20 4.63 -6.19 1.71
CA VAL A 20 4.28 -7.53 2.19
C VAL A 20 5.55 -8.34 2.48
N SER A 21 6.51 -8.34 1.55
CA SER A 21 7.77 -9.06 1.69
C SER A 21 8.60 -8.55 2.88
N LEU A 22 8.64 -7.23 3.09
CA LEU A 22 9.32 -6.61 4.22
C LEU A 22 8.65 -6.93 5.56
N ILE A 23 7.32 -6.91 5.63
CA ILE A 23 6.56 -7.32 6.83
C ILE A 23 6.87 -8.78 7.17
N LEU A 24 6.87 -9.67 6.17
CA LEU A 24 7.22 -11.08 6.37
C LEU A 24 8.68 -11.28 6.78
N ALA A 25 9.61 -10.54 6.16
CA ALA A 25 11.04 -10.66 6.45
C ALA A 25 11.40 -10.14 7.85
N THR A 26 10.81 -9.01 8.25
CA THR A 26 11.02 -8.42 9.58
C THR A 26 10.23 -9.17 10.65
N GLY A 27 8.98 -9.54 10.38
CA GLY A 27 8.11 -10.28 11.29
C GLY A 27 8.66 -11.65 11.65
N ARG A 28 9.23 -12.41 10.70
CA ARG A 28 9.85 -13.72 10.98
C ARG A 28 11.03 -13.68 11.96
N ARG A 29 11.57 -12.49 12.26
CA ARG A 29 12.59 -12.31 13.31
C ARG A 29 11.98 -12.37 14.73
N LEU A 30 10.67 -12.13 14.87
CA LEU A 30 9.96 -12.16 16.13
C LEU A 30 9.44 -13.57 16.42
N LYS A 31 9.70 -14.08 17.64
CA LYS A 31 9.26 -15.44 18.05
C LYS A 31 7.74 -15.64 17.90
N THR A 32 6.94 -14.67 18.32
CA THR A 32 5.47 -14.74 18.27
C THR A 32 4.94 -14.80 16.85
N PHE A 33 5.44 -13.95 15.96
CA PHE A 33 5.01 -13.92 14.57
C PHE A 33 5.46 -15.17 13.82
N ARG A 34 6.67 -15.66 14.09
CA ARG A 34 7.20 -16.91 13.52
C ARG A 34 6.43 -18.16 13.97
N ALA A 35 5.74 -18.11 15.12
CA ALA A 35 4.91 -19.21 15.60
C ALA A 35 3.59 -19.37 14.82
N LEU A 36 3.16 -18.35 14.07
CA LEU A 36 1.99 -18.44 13.19
C LEU A 36 2.28 -19.33 11.98
N SER A 37 1.25 -19.98 11.43
CA SER A 37 1.39 -20.70 10.16
C SER A 37 1.77 -19.75 9.02
N ALA A 38 2.46 -20.26 8.00
CA ALA A 38 2.87 -19.46 6.85
C ALA A 38 1.68 -18.77 6.16
N GLN A 39 0.52 -19.43 6.10
CA GLN A 39 -0.70 -18.87 5.55
C GLN A 39 -1.20 -17.66 6.36
N PHE A 40 -1.21 -17.74 7.69
CA PHE A 40 -1.61 -16.63 8.55
C PHE A 40 -0.60 -15.46 8.52
N GLN A 41 0.71 -15.75 8.43
CA GLN A 41 1.72 -14.71 8.25
C GLN A 41 1.50 -13.93 6.95
N SER A 42 1.28 -14.64 5.84
CA SER A 42 1.01 -14.05 4.53
C SER A 42 -0.31 -13.28 4.51
N LEU A 43 -1.37 -13.85 5.09
CA LEU A 43 -2.67 -13.19 5.18
C LEU A 43 -2.59 -11.89 5.99
N PHE A 44 -1.90 -11.92 7.13
CA PHE A 44 -1.68 -10.74 7.95
C PHE A 44 -0.97 -9.63 7.16
N ALA A 45 0.16 -9.96 6.53
CA ALA A 45 0.92 -8.98 5.75
C ALA A 45 0.11 -8.43 4.57
N PHE A 46 -0.64 -9.28 3.88
CA PHE A 46 -1.49 -8.89 2.76
C PHE A 46 -2.63 -7.96 3.19
N VAL A 47 -3.40 -8.35 4.21
CA VAL A 47 -4.53 -7.55 4.73
C VAL A 47 -4.05 -6.18 5.22
N LEU A 48 -2.84 -6.10 5.80
CA LEU A 48 -2.28 -4.84 6.26
C LEU A 48 -1.96 -3.86 5.10
N VAL A 49 -1.51 -4.39 3.96
CA VAL A 49 -1.09 -3.60 2.79
C VAL A 49 -2.24 -3.32 1.83
N LEU A 50 -3.24 -4.20 1.78
CA LEU A 50 -4.35 -4.14 0.84
C LEU A 50 -5.10 -2.79 0.82
N PRO A 51 -5.40 -2.13 1.96
CA PRO A 51 -6.09 -0.83 1.94
C PRO A 51 -5.31 0.25 1.20
N TYR A 52 -3.98 0.30 1.43
CA TYR A 52 -3.11 1.22 0.71
C TYR A 52 -3.13 0.93 -0.80
N MET A 53 -2.95 -0.35 -1.17
CA MET A 53 -2.94 -0.78 -2.58
C MET A 53 -4.23 -0.35 -3.29
N LEU A 54 -5.39 -0.61 -2.69
CA LEU A 54 -6.70 -0.22 -3.24
C LEU A 54 -6.85 1.29 -3.37
N ALA A 55 -6.42 2.06 -2.38
CA ALA A 55 -6.49 3.52 -2.43
C ALA A 55 -5.59 4.10 -3.54
N ASP A 56 -4.41 3.53 -3.76
CA ASP A 56 -3.50 3.97 -4.82
C ASP A 56 -4.06 3.67 -6.22
N TYR A 57 -4.60 2.46 -6.44
CA TYR A 57 -5.30 2.15 -7.70
C TYR A 57 -6.52 3.03 -7.94
N ALA A 58 -7.35 3.26 -6.91
CA ALA A 58 -8.50 4.14 -7.01
C ALA A 58 -8.08 5.56 -7.37
N GLN A 59 -7.01 6.07 -6.76
CA GLN A 59 -6.46 7.38 -7.08
C GLN A 59 -5.97 7.47 -8.52
N ASN A 60 -5.23 6.46 -8.99
CA ASN A 60 -4.70 6.45 -10.35
C ASN A 60 -5.83 6.42 -11.39
N ILE A 61 -6.88 5.64 -11.14
CA ILE A 61 -8.07 5.64 -12.00
C ILE A 61 -8.78 7.01 -11.98
N ALA A 62 -8.94 7.62 -10.82
CA ALA A 62 -9.58 8.93 -10.69
C ALA A 62 -8.80 10.01 -11.46
N VAL A 63 -7.47 10.04 -11.32
CA VAL A 63 -6.62 11.00 -12.04
C VAL A 63 -6.60 10.70 -13.55
N ALA A 64 -6.54 9.44 -13.96
CA ALA A 64 -6.61 9.08 -15.37
C ALA A 64 -7.92 9.56 -16.02
N ARG A 65 -9.06 9.44 -15.31
CA ARG A 65 -10.35 9.95 -15.77
C ARG A 65 -10.36 11.47 -15.88
N LEU A 66 -9.90 12.17 -14.84
CA LEU A 66 -9.78 13.64 -14.84
C LEU A 66 -8.96 14.18 -16.01
N LEU A 67 -7.87 13.49 -16.36
CA LEU A 67 -6.98 13.90 -17.46
C LEU A 67 -7.51 13.52 -18.85
N SER A 68 -8.34 12.47 -18.94
CA SER A 68 -8.83 11.96 -20.22
C SER A 68 -10.16 12.59 -20.64
N ASP A 69 -10.98 13.02 -19.68
CA ASP A 69 -12.31 13.57 -19.94
C ASP A 69 -12.48 14.97 -19.31
N PHE A 70 -12.53 16.00 -20.17
CA PHE A 70 -12.71 17.38 -19.77
C PHE A 70 -14.02 17.65 -19.02
N LEU A 71 -15.08 16.85 -19.25
CA LEU A 71 -16.35 16.98 -18.51
C LEU A 71 -16.26 16.43 -17.08
N SER A 72 -15.30 15.52 -16.84
CA SER A 72 -15.04 14.97 -15.52
C SER A 72 -14.15 15.87 -14.65
N ALA A 73 -13.48 16.87 -15.24
CA ALA A 73 -12.63 17.85 -14.56
C ALA A 73 -13.43 18.92 -13.80
N ASN A 74 -14.36 18.49 -12.96
CA ASN A 74 -15.17 19.33 -12.09
C ASN A 74 -14.59 19.40 -10.66
N PRO A 75 -15.01 20.39 -9.84
CA PRO A 75 -14.48 20.57 -8.49
C PRO A 75 -14.65 19.35 -7.57
N ASP A 76 -15.75 18.61 -7.70
CA ASP A 76 -16.02 17.45 -6.87
C ASP A 76 -15.08 16.29 -7.18
N SER A 77 -14.80 16.06 -8.46
CA SER A 77 -13.89 15.00 -8.91
C SER A 77 -12.44 15.32 -8.55
N LEU A 78 -12.05 16.60 -8.62
CA LEU A 78 -10.76 17.10 -8.14
C LEU A 78 -10.63 16.94 -6.61
N SER A 79 -11.68 17.27 -5.86
CA SER A 79 -11.74 17.07 -4.40
C SER A 79 -11.60 15.59 -4.04
N PHE A 80 -12.33 14.72 -4.74
CA PHE A 80 -12.25 13.27 -4.55
C PHE A 80 -10.86 12.71 -4.83
N ALA A 81 -10.24 13.08 -5.96
CA ALA A 81 -8.86 12.66 -6.26
C ALA A 81 -7.87 13.16 -5.20
N SER A 82 -8.03 14.39 -4.73
CA SER A 82 -7.21 14.96 -3.64
C SER A 82 -7.39 14.19 -2.33
N ALA A 83 -8.62 13.83 -1.97
CA ALA A 83 -8.89 13.00 -0.81
C ALA A 83 -8.24 11.62 -0.91
N LEU A 84 -8.29 10.98 -2.08
CA LEU A 84 -7.63 9.69 -2.32
C LEU A 84 -6.10 9.78 -2.19
N ILE A 85 -5.49 10.90 -2.61
CA ILE A 85 -4.05 11.16 -2.40
C ILE A 85 -3.74 11.19 -0.89
N VAL A 86 -4.53 11.90 -0.09
CA VAL A 86 -4.31 11.96 1.37
C VAL A 86 -4.51 10.59 2.01
N ILE A 87 -5.60 9.90 1.65
CA ILE A 87 -5.95 8.57 2.18
C ILE A 87 -4.86 7.56 1.85
N LYS A 88 -4.34 7.51 0.62
CA LYS A 88 -3.31 6.52 0.27
C LYS A 88 -2.04 6.68 1.11
N PHE A 89 -1.58 7.91 1.35
CA PHE A 89 -0.40 8.14 2.18
C PHE A 89 -0.65 7.85 3.67
N ALA A 90 -1.85 8.19 4.17
CA ALA A 90 -2.25 7.82 5.53
C ALA A 90 -2.27 6.29 5.70
N LEU A 91 -2.85 5.56 4.75
CA LEU A 91 -2.88 4.10 4.76
C LEU A 91 -1.49 3.47 4.57
N LEU A 92 -0.63 4.05 3.74
CA LEU A 92 0.76 3.62 3.54
C LEU A 92 1.58 3.71 4.84
N THR A 93 1.25 4.67 5.71
CA THR A 93 1.96 4.86 6.98
C THR A 93 1.79 3.65 7.89
N ILE A 94 0.68 2.92 7.81
CA ILE A 94 0.40 1.74 8.64
C ILE A 94 1.42 0.62 8.41
N PRO A 95 1.62 0.06 7.19
CA PRO A 95 2.63 -0.97 6.97
C PRO A 95 4.05 -0.47 7.24
N VAL A 96 4.35 0.81 6.98
CA VAL A 96 5.67 1.39 7.30
C VAL A 96 5.94 1.36 8.81
N ILE A 97 4.98 1.79 9.63
CA ILE A 97 5.09 1.73 11.10
C ILE A 97 5.25 0.28 11.56
N VAL A 98 4.45 -0.66 11.02
CA VAL A 98 4.55 -2.08 11.39
C VAL A 98 5.94 -2.65 11.09
N ILE A 99 6.50 -2.36 9.90
CA ILE A 99 7.86 -2.76 9.54
C ILE A 99 8.87 -2.16 10.53
N ALA A 100 8.75 -0.87 10.86
CA ALA A 100 9.65 -0.21 11.81
C ALA A 100 9.58 -0.86 13.20
N VAL A 101 8.37 -1.10 13.71
CA VAL A 101 8.16 -1.78 15.01
C VAL A 101 8.73 -3.19 14.99
N PHE A 102 8.48 -3.98 13.94
CA PHE A 102 9.02 -5.33 13.81
C PHE A 102 10.55 -5.33 13.78
N GLN A 103 11.14 -4.38 13.08
CA GLN A 103 12.59 -4.22 13.00
C GLN A 103 13.19 -3.86 14.37
N LEU A 104 12.61 -2.89 15.09
CA LEU A 104 13.07 -2.49 16.42
C LEU A 104 12.94 -3.64 17.44
N MET A 105 11.81 -4.32 17.46
CA MET A 105 11.57 -5.46 18.36
C MET A 105 12.47 -6.66 18.02
N GLY A 106 12.74 -6.89 16.75
CA GLY A 106 13.66 -7.94 16.30
C GLY A 106 15.12 -7.65 16.65
N GLN A 107 15.53 -6.39 16.73
CA GLN A 107 16.85 -6.00 17.23
C GLN A 107 16.98 -6.22 18.74
N LYS A 108 15.95 -5.86 19.53
CA LYS A 108 15.95 -6.03 20.99
C LYS A 108 15.98 -7.50 21.46
N GLN A 109 15.57 -8.44 20.60
CA GLN A 109 15.54 -9.88 20.89
C GLN A 109 16.83 -10.63 20.47
N ARG A 110 17.76 -9.95 19.79
CA ARG A 110 19.10 -10.46 19.50
C ARG A 110 20.05 -10.07 20.62
#